data_AF-A0A9E1RSQ1-F1
#
_entry.id   AF-A0A9E1RSQ1-F1
#
_cell.length_a   1.000
_cell.length_b   1.000
_cell.length_c   1.000
_cell.angle_alpha   90.00
_cell.angle_beta   90.00
_cell.angle_gamma   90.00
#
_symmetry.space_group_name_H-M   'P 1'
#
loop_
_entity.id
_entity.type
_entity.pdbx_description
1 polymer ?
#
loop_
_entity_poly.entity_id
_entity_poly.type
_entity_poly.pdbx_seq_one_letter_code
_entity_poly.pdbx_strand_id
1 'polypeptide(L)'
;MPEFSNPDTAVPLIIIGVCLMLMIITWAFTSGRKTTKTVAASAAAPAPIVGQTQVTQAQLGIWHRAHGDSVKHWIENHERVLKQVSDGGMAIDLNADLTGGHDDLGPAIDDAIAKHPAPQMRAQLSALVLASRNTIDSLRRSNWTNAEEEHIAYLEYRDTWLDRLRQFTTAESQVQDLRSISANTAVPGWLDHDESPPA
;
A
#
# COMPACT_ATOMS: atom_id res chain seq x y z
N MET A 1 -48.52 -42.94 24.99
CA MET A 1 -47.26 -42.30 25.43
C MET A 1 -46.13 -43.12 24.87
N PRO A 2 -45.30 -42.64 23.93
CA PRO A 2 -44.22 -43.44 23.39
C PRO A 2 -43.02 -43.40 24.34
N GLU A 3 -42.59 -44.58 24.74
CA GLU A 3 -41.41 -44.87 25.54
C GLU A 3 -40.17 -44.72 24.64
N PHE A 4 -39.44 -43.60 24.78
CA PHE A 4 -38.14 -43.42 24.15
C PHE A 4 -37.05 -43.75 25.16
N SER A 5 -36.69 -45.03 25.25
CA SER A 5 -35.45 -45.46 25.90
C SER A 5 -34.74 -46.43 24.97
N ASN A 6 -34.26 -45.89 23.84
CA ASN A 6 -33.24 -46.54 23.04
C ASN A 6 -31.98 -45.67 23.08
N PRO A 7 -30.93 -46.07 23.81
CA PRO A 7 -29.74 -45.25 24.06
C PRO A 7 -29.04 -44.83 22.76
N ASP A 8 -29.12 -45.66 21.71
CA ASP A 8 -28.50 -45.40 20.41
C ASP A 8 -29.15 -44.27 19.60
N THR A 9 -30.39 -43.87 19.93
CA THR A 9 -31.07 -42.72 19.30
C THR A 9 -31.16 -41.53 20.24
N ALA A 10 -31.21 -41.77 21.56
CA ALA A 10 -31.27 -40.71 22.56
C ALA A 10 -29.95 -39.91 22.63
N VAL A 11 -28.80 -40.57 22.53
CA VAL A 11 -27.48 -39.91 22.64
C VAL A 11 -27.25 -38.88 21.51
N PRO A 12 -27.48 -39.18 20.22
CA PRO A 12 -27.36 -38.18 19.15
C PRO A 12 -28.32 -36.99 19.32
N LEU A 13 -29.56 -37.24 19.75
CA LEU A 13 -30.57 -36.19 19.95
C LEU A 13 -30.19 -35.26 21.12
N ILE A 14 -29.61 -35.80 22.20
CA ILE A 14 -29.10 -35.00 23.31
C ILE A 14 -27.93 -34.14 22.84
N ILE A 15 -27.00 -34.68 22.06
CA ILE A 15 -25.86 -33.92 21.51
C ILE A 15 -26.36 -32.76 20.63
N ILE A 16 -27.30 -33.03 19.72
CA ILE A 16 -27.90 -31.99 18.87
C ILE A 16 -28.60 -30.92 19.72
N GLY A 17 -29.36 -31.35 20.75
CA GLY A 17 -30.02 -30.44 21.68
C GLY A 17 -29.04 -29.54 22.43
N VAL A 18 -27.92 -30.09 22.91
CA VAL A 18 -26.85 -29.33 23.58
C VAL A 18 -26.17 -28.36 22.61
N CYS A 19 -25.88 -28.77 21.38
CA CYS A 19 -25.29 -27.90 20.37
C CYS A 19 -26.21 -26.72 20.00
N LEU A 20 -27.50 -26.97 19.82
CA LEU A 20 -28.48 -25.91 19.56
C LEU A 20 -28.62 -24.97 20.75
N MET A 21 -28.63 -25.50 21.97
CA MET A 21 -28.67 -24.68 23.18
C MET A 21 -27.43 -23.78 23.27
N LEU A 22 -26.23 -24.32 23.00
CA LEU A 22 -24.99 -23.55 22.99
C LEU A 22 -24.99 -22.47 21.90
N MET A 23 -25.53 -22.76 20.71
CA MET A 23 -25.70 -21.75 19.65
C MET A 23 -26.65 -20.62 20.08
N ILE A 24 -27.78 -20.96 20.71
CA ILE A 24 -28.75 -19.96 21.20
C ILE A 24 -28.16 -19.12 22.33
N ILE A 25 -27.45 -19.73 23.27
CA ILE A 25 -26.74 -19.03 24.35
C ILE A 25 -25.69 -18.09 23.74
N THR A 26 -24.84 -18.58 22.85
CA THR A 26 -23.82 -17.76 22.19
C THR A 26 -24.47 -16.61 21.43
N TRP A 27 -25.56 -16.85 20.70
CA TRP A 27 -26.29 -15.81 19.98
C TRP A 27 -26.93 -14.77 20.92
N ALA A 28 -27.51 -15.19 22.04
CA ALA A 28 -28.10 -14.29 23.03
C ALA A 28 -27.04 -13.43 23.73
N PHE A 29 -25.88 -14.00 24.07
CA PHE A 29 -24.76 -13.27 24.67
C PHE A 29 -24.03 -12.37 23.67
N THR A 30 -23.99 -12.73 22.38
CA THR A 30 -23.34 -11.92 21.33
C THR A 30 -24.27 -10.80 20.83
N SER A 31 -25.58 -11.02 20.79
CA SER A 31 -26.57 -9.99 20.42
C SER A 31 -26.74 -8.90 21.48
N GLY A 32 -26.43 -9.19 22.75
CA GLY A 32 -26.39 -8.22 23.86
C GLY A 32 -25.13 -7.36 23.90
N ARG A 33 -24.11 -7.67 23.09
CA ARG A 33 -22.88 -6.88 22.94
C ARG A 33 -22.86 -6.16 21.60
N LYS A 34 -23.88 -5.34 21.34
CA LYS A 34 -23.68 -4.13 20.54
C LYS A 34 -22.94 -3.11 21.39
N THR A 35 -21.72 -3.44 21.81
CA THR A 35 -20.76 -2.38 22.07
C THR A 35 -20.41 -1.88 20.69
N THR A 36 -21.14 -0.85 20.28
CA THR A 36 -20.63 0.15 19.35
C THR A 36 -19.32 0.63 19.98
N LYS A 37 -18.23 -0.10 19.75
CA LYS A 37 -16.94 0.55 19.57
C LYS A 37 -17.14 1.34 18.30
N THR A 38 -17.76 2.50 18.46
CA THR A 38 -17.29 3.69 17.80
C THR A 38 -15.80 3.68 18.13
N VAL A 39 -15.01 3.05 17.25
CA VAL A 39 -13.71 3.62 16.95
C VAL A 39 -14.12 5.05 16.65
N ALA A 40 -13.82 5.94 17.58
CA ALA A 40 -13.63 7.31 17.22
C ALA A 40 -12.50 7.23 16.18
N ALA A 41 -12.86 6.94 14.93
CA ALA A 41 -12.44 7.77 13.86
C ALA A 41 -12.74 9.14 14.43
N SER A 42 -11.69 9.75 14.98
CA SER A 42 -11.57 11.18 14.89
C SER A 42 -11.65 11.43 13.39
N ALA A 43 -12.88 11.47 12.87
CA ALA A 43 -13.33 12.51 12.00
C ALA A 43 -13.06 13.80 12.79
N ALA A 44 -11.77 14.12 12.92
CA ALA A 44 -11.35 15.44 12.54
C ALA A 44 -12.04 15.60 11.19
N ALA A 45 -13.13 16.39 11.21
CA ALA A 45 -13.50 17.15 10.04
C ALA A 45 -12.18 17.52 9.35
N PRO A 46 -12.06 17.39 8.03
CA PRO A 46 -10.92 17.97 7.35
C PRO A 46 -10.98 19.44 7.72
N ALA A 47 -10.26 19.83 8.78
CA ALA A 47 -9.92 21.20 9.05
C ALA A 47 -9.22 21.53 7.76
N PRO A 48 -9.80 22.40 6.93
CA PRO A 48 -9.14 22.73 5.69
C PRO A 48 -7.81 23.28 6.16
N ILE A 49 -6.72 22.56 5.85
CA ILE A 49 -5.38 23.08 6.04
C ILE A 49 -5.27 24.15 4.96
N VAL A 50 -5.96 25.28 5.20
CA VAL A 50 -5.87 26.53 4.46
C VAL A 50 -4.57 27.15 4.94
N GLY A 51 -3.51 26.51 4.49
CA GLY A 51 -2.13 26.90 4.61
C GLY A 51 -1.49 26.26 3.41
N GLN A 52 -1.62 26.95 2.28
CA GLN A 52 -1.07 26.57 0.99
C GLN A 52 0.43 26.23 1.11
N THR A 53 0.78 24.99 1.44
CA THR A 53 1.96 24.38 0.82
C THR A 53 1.55 24.13 -0.62
N GLN A 54 1.56 25.19 -1.45
CA GLN A 54 1.58 25.03 -2.90
C GLN A 54 2.89 24.34 -3.24
N VAL A 55 2.86 23.01 -3.22
CA VAL A 55 3.98 22.23 -3.72
C VAL A 55 3.96 22.37 -5.21
N THR A 56 5.02 22.96 -5.74
CA THR A 56 5.15 23.15 -7.18
C THR A 56 5.42 21.81 -7.87
N GLN A 57 4.99 21.68 -9.12
CA GLN A 57 5.30 20.50 -9.92
C GLN A 57 6.81 20.27 -10.06
N ALA A 58 7.61 21.35 -10.05
CA ALA A 58 9.07 21.27 -10.05
C ALA A 58 9.62 20.63 -8.76
N GLN A 59 9.08 20.98 -7.59
CA GLN A 59 9.47 20.37 -6.31
C GLN A 59 9.11 18.88 -6.27
N LEU A 60 7.93 18.50 -6.78
CA LEU A 60 7.54 17.10 -6.90
C LEU A 60 8.46 16.35 -7.88
N GLY A 61 8.81 16.94 -9.02
CA GLY A 61 9.74 16.34 -9.97
C GLY A 61 11.18 16.20 -9.46
N ILE A 62 11.65 17.11 -8.60
CA ILE A 62 12.94 16.98 -7.92
C ILE A 62 12.89 15.81 -6.93
N TRP A 63 11.85 15.75 -6.09
CA TRP A 63 11.68 14.65 -5.15
C TRP A 63 11.57 13.30 -5.86
N HIS A 64 10.79 13.22 -6.94
CA HIS A 64 10.61 12.00 -7.72
C HIS A 64 11.94 11.48 -8.29
N ARG A 65 12.78 12.34 -8.86
CA ARG A 65 14.09 11.93 -9.37
C ARG A 65 15.05 11.46 -8.27
N ALA A 66 14.92 12.00 -7.07
CA ALA A 66 15.79 11.64 -5.95
C ALA A 66 15.31 10.37 -5.21
N HIS A 67 14.00 10.13 -5.14
CA HIS A 67 13.40 9.14 -4.24
C HIS A 67 12.41 8.17 -4.90
N GLY A 68 12.03 8.38 -6.16
CA GLY A 68 11.06 7.55 -6.88
C GLY A 68 11.48 6.08 -6.95
N ASP A 69 12.77 5.83 -7.18
CA ASP A 69 13.33 4.48 -7.18
C ASP A 69 13.24 3.80 -5.82
N SER A 70 13.34 4.56 -4.71
CA SER A 70 13.18 3.99 -3.37
C SER A 70 11.76 3.49 -3.15
N VAL A 71 10.76 4.25 -3.59
CA VAL A 71 9.34 3.83 -3.52
C VAL A 71 9.08 2.62 -4.42
N LYS A 72 9.62 2.63 -5.64
CA LYS A 72 9.50 1.52 -6.59
C LYS A 72 10.10 0.23 -6.02
N HIS A 73 11.36 0.28 -5.57
CA HIS A 73 12.04 -0.89 -5.01
C HIS A 73 11.34 -1.41 -3.75
N TRP A 74 10.77 -0.52 -2.92
CA TRP A 74 9.97 -0.92 -1.77
C TRP A 74 8.75 -1.76 -2.17
N ILE A 75 7.96 -1.25 -3.13
CA ILE A 75 6.77 -1.94 -3.65
C ILE A 75 7.18 -3.28 -4.28
N GLU A 76 8.18 -3.28 -5.16
CA GLU A 76 8.66 -4.50 -5.83
C GLU A 76 9.17 -5.55 -4.84
N ASN A 77 9.88 -5.13 -3.80
CA ASN A 77 10.31 -6.03 -2.73
C ASN A 77 9.11 -6.63 -1.99
N HIS A 78 8.14 -5.81 -1.60
CA HIS A 78 6.96 -6.29 -0.89
C HIS A 78 6.13 -7.26 -1.73
N GLU A 79 5.90 -6.95 -3.02
CA GLU A 79 5.21 -7.86 -3.95
C GLU A 79 5.95 -9.19 -4.12
N ARG A 80 7.30 -9.17 -4.14
CA ARG A 80 8.11 -10.40 -4.20
C ARG A 80 7.93 -11.26 -2.96
N VAL A 81 7.90 -10.65 -1.77
CA VAL A 81 7.66 -11.35 -0.52
C VAL A 81 6.25 -11.96 -0.50
N LEU A 82 5.23 -11.18 -0.88
CA LEU A 82 3.85 -11.69 -0.98
C LEU A 82 3.73 -12.84 -1.97
N LYS A 83 4.43 -12.75 -3.11
CA LYS A 83 4.51 -13.84 -4.08
C LYS A 83 5.15 -15.10 -3.49
N GLN A 84 6.27 -14.96 -2.77
CA GLN A 84 6.93 -16.08 -2.10
C GLN A 84 6.01 -16.74 -1.06
N VAL A 85 5.27 -15.94 -0.30
CA VAL A 85 4.28 -16.39 0.69
C VAL A 85 3.15 -17.17 0.01
N SER A 86 2.62 -16.64 -1.11
CA SER A 86 1.58 -17.29 -1.91
C SER A 86 2.06 -18.60 -2.54
N ASP A 87 3.24 -18.58 -3.18
CA ASP A 87 3.84 -19.74 -3.86
C ASP A 87 4.26 -20.84 -2.85
N GLY A 88 4.57 -20.46 -1.59
CA GLY A 88 4.93 -21.37 -0.51
C GLY A 88 3.75 -22.09 0.18
N GLY A 89 2.51 -21.63 -0.03
CA GLY A 89 1.31 -22.26 0.55
C GLY A 89 1.33 -22.35 2.09
N MET A 90 0.85 -23.46 2.68
CA MET A 90 0.93 -23.69 4.14
C MET A 90 2.32 -24.15 4.61
N ALA A 91 3.28 -24.34 3.68
CA ALA A 91 4.63 -24.80 3.96
C ALA A 91 5.65 -23.66 3.89
N ILE A 92 5.22 -22.41 4.11
CA ILE A 92 6.15 -21.30 4.30
C ILE A 92 7.10 -21.73 5.41
N ASP A 93 8.38 -21.83 5.05
CA ASP A 93 9.42 -21.88 6.05
C ASP A 93 9.31 -20.56 6.82
N LEU A 94 8.69 -20.59 8.00
CA LEU A 94 8.54 -19.41 8.86
C LEU A 94 9.89 -18.88 9.34
N ASN A 95 10.99 -19.60 9.04
CA ASN A 95 12.36 -19.13 9.20
C ASN A 95 12.93 -18.45 7.94
N ALA A 96 12.21 -18.44 6.81
CA ALA A 96 12.59 -17.61 5.69
C ALA A 96 12.56 -16.15 6.14
N ASP A 97 13.65 -15.43 5.90
CA ASP A 97 13.76 -14.02 6.26
C ASP A 97 12.86 -13.17 5.37
N LEU A 98 11.59 -13.03 5.78
CA LEU A 98 10.59 -12.18 5.12
C LEU A 98 10.89 -10.69 5.32
N THR A 99 11.76 -10.36 6.28
CA THR A 99 12.05 -8.99 6.72
C THR A 99 13.30 -8.40 6.10
N GLY A 100 14.28 -9.20 5.71
CA GLY A 100 15.60 -8.72 5.26
C GLY A 100 15.53 -7.65 4.17
N GLY A 101 14.71 -7.86 3.14
CA GLY A 101 14.53 -6.85 2.08
C GLY A 101 13.84 -5.56 2.56
N HIS A 102 12.93 -5.65 3.54
CA HIS A 102 12.28 -4.49 4.16
C HIS A 102 13.22 -3.74 5.10
N ASP A 103 14.10 -4.46 5.79
CA ASP A 103 15.10 -3.87 6.69
C ASP A 103 16.18 -3.14 5.88
N ASP A 104 16.66 -3.74 4.78
CA ASP A 104 17.65 -3.14 3.89
C ASP A 104 17.13 -1.88 3.18
N LEU A 105 15.89 -1.91 2.70
CA LEU A 105 15.26 -0.78 1.99
C LEU A 105 14.66 0.26 2.95
N GLY A 106 14.50 -0.08 4.22
CA GLY A 106 13.84 0.72 5.25
C GLY A 106 14.38 2.16 5.34
N PRO A 107 15.70 2.36 5.51
CA PRO A 107 16.28 3.70 5.63
C PRO A 107 16.00 4.59 4.41
N ALA A 108 16.05 4.03 3.19
CA ALA A 108 15.83 4.78 1.97
C ALA A 108 14.36 5.22 1.81
N ILE A 109 13.41 4.34 2.13
CA ILE A 109 11.99 4.68 2.05
C ILE A 109 11.56 5.64 3.17
N ASP A 110 12.13 5.50 4.37
CA ASP A 110 11.84 6.40 5.48
C ASP A 110 12.38 7.82 5.19
N ASP A 111 13.55 7.93 4.55
CA ASP A 111 14.09 9.20 4.05
C ASP A 111 13.20 9.81 2.95
N ALA A 112 12.72 8.99 2.02
CA ALA A 112 11.78 9.41 0.97
C ALA A 112 10.49 9.99 1.56
N ILE A 113 9.93 9.34 2.58
CA ILE A 113 8.77 9.83 3.34
C ILE A 113 9.10 11.16 4.01
N ALA A 114 10.19 11.22 4.78
CA ALA A 114 10.54 12.40 5.56
C ALA A 114 10.72 13.66 4.68
N LYS A 115 11.30 13.48 3.49
CA LYS A 115 11.59 14.57 2.54
C LYS A 115 10.46 14.88 1.57
N HIS A 116 9.34 14.15 1.62
CA HIS A 116 8.26 14.36 0.66
C HIS A 116 7.62 15.76 0.83
N PRO A 117 7.64 16.62 -0.21
CA PRO A 117 7.28 18.03 -0.07
C PRO A 117 5.77 18.25 0.15
N ALA A 118 4.91 17.35 -0.33
CA ALA A 118 3.47 17.40 -0.11
C ALA A 118 3.05 16.60 1.14
N PRO A 119 2.51 17.22 2.19
CA PRO A 119 2.16 16.53 3.44
C PRO A 119 1.12 15.42 3.29
N GLN A 120 0.13 15.61 2.42
CA GLN A 120 -0.91 14.61 2.21
C GLN A 120 -0.37 13.37 1.50
N MET A 121 0.47 13.57 0.47
CA MET A 121 1.14 12.45 -0.20
C MET A 121 2.10 11.76 0.76
N ARG A 122 2.89 12.51 1.54
CA ARG A 122 3.76 11.96 2.58
C ARG A 122 3.00 11.01 3.52
N ALA A 123 1.83 11.42 4.00
CA ALA A 123 0.99 10.59 4.86
C ALA A 123 0.55 9.29 4.15
N GLN A 124 0.14 9.37 2.88
CA GLN A 124 -0.23 8.19 2.10
C GLN A 124 0.97 7.26 1.85
N LEU A 125 2.18 7.79 1.62
CA LEU A 125 3.38 6.95 1.49
C LEU A 125 3.69 6.25 2.82
N SER A 126 3.59 6.97 3.93
CA SER A 126 3.80 6.38 5.26
C SER A 126 2.78 5.29 5.57
N ALA A 127 1.53 5.45 5.15
CA ALA A 127 0.49 4.44 5.33
C ALA A 127 0.77 3.18 4.48
N LEU A 128 1.20 3.34 3.22
CA LEU A 128 1.64 2.23 2.37
C LEU A 128 2.77 1.43 3.04
N VAL A 129 3.81 2.13 3.49
CA VAL A 129 5.00 1.52 4.10
C VAL A 129 4.63 0.83 5.41
N LEU A 130 3.81 1.46 6.24
CA LEU A 130 3.35 0.87 7.50
C LEU A 130 2.52 -0.39 7.27
N ALA A 131 1.50 -0.33 6.39
CA ALA A 131 0.66 -1.49 6.06
C ALA A 131 1.51 -2.65 5.52
N SER A 132 2.49 -2.35 4.65
CA SER A 132 3.40 -3.37 4.14
C SER A 132 4.25 -4.03 5.24
N ARG A 133 4.81 -3.25 6.19
CA ARG A 133 5.57 -3.76 7.33
C ARG A 133 4.69 -4.60 8.27
N ASN A 134 3.49 -4.12 8.57
CA ASN A 134 2.53 -4.82 9.43
C ASN A 134 2.07 -6.14 8.82
N THR A 135 1.91 -6.19 7.49
CA THR A 135 1.59 -7.41 6.76
C THR A 135 2.69 -8.45 6.99
N ILE A 136 3.97 -8.10 6.79
CA ILE A 136 5.09 -9.00 7.00
C ILE A 136 5.20 -9.47 8.46
N ASP A 137 5.08 -8.56 9.43
CA ASP A 137 5.12 -8.92 10.85
C ASP A 137 3.96 -9.85 11.25
N SER A 138 2.76 -9.63 10.68
CA SER A 138 1.60 -10.51 10.89
C SER A 138 1.82 -11.90 10.30
N LEU A 139 2.37 -11.98 9.10
CA LEU A 139 2.74 -13.24 8.45
C LEU A 139 3.77 -14.02 9.28
N ARG A 140 4.80 -13.33 9.80
CA ARG A 140 5.82 -13.94 10.66
C ARG A 140 5.23 -14.52 11.95
N ARG A 141 4.19 -13.88 12.49
CA ARG A 141 3.46 -14.35 13.68
C ARG A 141 2.36 -15.37 13.35
N SER A 142 2.25 -15.80 12.09
CA SER A 142 1.18 -16.66 11.59
C SER A 142 -0.23 -16.11 11.82
N ASN A 143 -0.37 -14.77 11.94
CA ASN A 143 -1.65 -14.11 12.11
C ASN A 143 -2.22 -13.73 10.73
N TRP A 144 -2.78 -14.72 10.04
CA TRP A 144 -3.26 -14.59 8.67
C TRP A 144 -4.39 -13.57 8.50
N THR A 145 -5.31 -13.52 9.46
CA THR A 145 -6.42 -12.55 9.41
C THR A 145 -5.92 -11.11 9.47
N ASN A 146 -4.99 -10.81 10.39
CA ASN A 146 -4.41 -9.48 10.46
C ASN A 146 -3.52 -9.17 9.26
N ALA A 147 -2.79 -10.17 8.75
CA ALA A 147 -2.00 -10.03 7.53
C ALA A 147 -2.89 -9.68 6.32
N GLU A 148 -4.07 -10.28 6.22
CA GLU A 148 -5.04 -9.99 5.16
C GLU A 148 -5.59 -8.56 5.26
N GLU A 149 -6.00 -8.13 6.46
CA GLU A 149 -6.50 -6.76 6.69
C GLU A 149 -5.44 -5.70 6.32
N GLU A 150 -4.20 -5.89 6.78
CA GLU A 150 -3.08 -4.99 6.47
C GLU A 150 -2.69 -5.04 4.99
N HIS A 151 -2.78 -6.22 4.37
CA HIS A 151 -2.52 -6.36 2.94
C HIS A 151 -3.56 -5.59 2.11
N ILE A 152 -4.85 -5.66 2.46
CA ILE A 152 -5.90 -4.88 1.79
C ILE A 152 -5.59 -3.38 1.88
N ALA A 153 -5.24 -2.89 3.08
CA ALA A 153 -4.85 -1.49 3.26
C ALA A 153 -3.62 -1.13 2.39
N TYR A 154 -2.63 -2.01 2.31
CA TYR A 154 -1.48 -1.84 1.42
C TYR A 154 -1.90 -1.71 -0.06
N LEU A 155 -2.80 -2.57 -0.55
CA LEU A 155 -3.26 -2.54 -1.95
C LEU A 155 -3.89 -1.18 -2.32
N GLU A 156 -4.72 -0.62 -1.43
CA GLU A 156 -5.38 0.67 -1.65
C GLU A 156 -4.36 1.80 -1.88
N TYR A 157 -3.31 1.85 -1.06
CA TYR A 157 -2.27 2.86 -1.20
C TYR A 157 -1.32 2.56 -2.37
N ARG A 158 -1.01 1.27 -2.62
CA ARG A 158 -0.10 0.86 -3.70
C ARG A 158 -0.58 1.34 -5.06
N ASP A 159 -1.85 1.10 -5.38
CA ASP A 159 -2.37 1.44 -6.70
C ASP A 159 -2.34 2.96 -6.94
N THR A 160 -2.65 3.74 -5.90
CA THR A 160 -2.50 5.20 -5.91
C THR A 160 -1.05 5.64 -6.15
N TRP A 161 -0.08 4.96 -5.53
CA TRP A 161 1.34 5.29 -5.67
C TRP A 161 1.93 4.87 -7.02
N LEU A 162 1.52 3.72 -7.55
CA LEU A 162 1.95 3.26 -8.88
C LEU A 162 1.49 4.22 -9.98
N ASP A 163 0.26 4.72 -9.90
CA ASP A 163 -0.23 5.71 -10.86
C ASP A 163 0.61 7.00 -10.83
N ARG A 164 0.94 7.49 -9.64
CA ARG A 164 1.79 8.69 -9.47
C ARG A 164 3.19 8.51 -10.04
N LEU A 165 3.84 7.38 -9.76
CA LEU A 165 5.18 7.06 -10.31
C LEU A 165 5.16 7.07 -11.84
N ARG A 166 4.09 6.54 -12.46
CA ARG A 166 3.91 6.55 -13.92
C ARG A 166 3.72 7.96 -14.48
N GLN A 167 2.92 8.80 -13.82
CA GLN A 167 2.68 10.18 -14.25
C GLN A 167 3.99 10.98 -14.31
N PHE A 168 4.86 10.86 -13.31
CA PHE A 168 6.15 11.58 -13.31
C PHE A 168 7.15 11.02 -14.32
N THR A 169 7.23 9.70 -14.46
CA THR A 169 8.11 9.07 -15.47
C THR A 169 7.74 9.51 -16.89
N THR A 170 6.44 9.55 -17.19
CA THR A 170 5.92 9.97 -18.51
C THR A 170 6.15 11.46 -18.76
N ALA A 171 5.99 12.31 -17.74
CA ALA A 171 6.29 13.73 -17.85
C ALA A 171 7.78 13.99 -18.08
N GLU A 172 8.66 13.23 -17.42
CA GLU A 172 10.11 13.35 -17.60
C GLU A 172 10.56 12.93 -19.01
N SER A 173 10.03 11.82 -19.54
CA SER A 173 10.35 11.39 -20.90
C SER A 173 9.92 12.42 -21.94
N GLN A 174 8.72 13.00 -21.82
CA GLN A 174 8.24 14.04 -22.72
C GLN A 174 9.11 15.31 -22.68
N VAL A 175 9.56 15.73 -21.49
CA VAL A 175 10.46 16.89 -21.34
C VAL A 175 11.84 16.60 -21.96
N GLN A 176 12.35 15.37 -21.79
CA GLN A 176 13.62 14.97 -22.37
C GLN A 176 13.55 14.91 -23.91
N ASP A 177 12.45 14.41 -24.48
CA ASP A 177 12.21 14.41 -25.92
C ASP A 177 12.20 15.84 -26.49
N LEU A 178 11.45 16.75 -25.86
CA LEU A 178 11.42 18.17 -26.26
C LEU A 178 12.80 18.84 -26.18
N ARG A 179 13.58 18.54 -25.13
CA ARG A 179 14.96 19.03 -25.01
C ARG A 179 15.86 18.49 -26.11
N SER A 180 15.70 17.22 -26.49
CA SER A 180 16.48 16.59 -27.56
C SER A 180 16.17 17.21 -28.93
N ILE A 181 14.91 17.56 -29.18
CA ILE A 181 14.48 18.27 -30.40
C ILE A 181 15.11 19.66 -30.42
N SER A 182 15.05 20.41 -29.31
CA SER A 182 15.66 21.73 -29.22
C SER A 182 17.19 21.71 -29.33
N ALA A 183 17.85 20.66 -28.84
CA ALA A 183 19.30 20.50 -28.94
C ALA A 183 19.76 20.07 -30.34
N ASN A 184 18.91 19.35 -31.09
CA ASN A 184 19.14 18.98 -32.48
C ASN A 184 18.77 20.07 -33.49
N THR A 185 18.13 21.16 -33.05
CA THR A 185 18.03 22.39 -33.85
C THR A 185 19.39 23.10 -33.84
N ALA A 186 20.38 22.52 -34.51
CA ALA A 186 21.46 23.32 -35.08
C ALA A 186 20.79 24.44 -35.88
N VAL A 187 21.19 25.68 -35.59
CA VAL A 187 20.72 26.88 -36.30
C VAL A 187 20.69 26.56 -37.80
N PRO A 188 19.52 26.62 -38.47
CA PRO A 188 19.46 26.25 -39.86
C PRO A 188 20.40 27.18 -40.65
N GLY A 189 21.31 26.61 -41.43
CA GLY A 189 22.42 27.28 -42.14
C GLY A 189 22.00 28.26 -43.25
N TRP A 190 20.79 28.83 -43.17
CA TRP A 190 20.31 29.93 -44.01
C TRP A 190 20.47 31.30 -43.34
N LEU A 191 20.84 31.34 -42.05
CA LEU A 191 21.18 32.58 -41.33
C LEU A 191 22.63 33.06 -41.60
N ASP A 192 23.43 32.27 -42.32
CA ASP A 192 24.76 32.68 -42.83
C ASP A 192 24.64 33.33 -44.23
N HIS A 193 23.81 34.36 -44.35
CA HIS A 193 23.92 35.29 -45.48
C HIS A 193 24.90 36.41 -45.11
N ASP A 194 26.18 36.17 -45.39
CA ASP A 194 27.19 37.21 -45.54
C ASP A 194 26.81 38.11 -46.73
N GLU A 195 26.03 39.15 -46.45
CA GLU A 195 25.87 40.31 -47.34
C GLU A 195 27.17 41.13 -47.29
N SER A 196 28.15 40.77 -48.12
CA SER A 196 29.26 41.67 -48.44
C SER A 196 28.81 42.69 -49.49
N PRO A 197 28.86 44.02 -49.21
CA PRO A 197 28.54 45.02 -50.21
C PRO A 197 29.68 45.12 -51.25
N PRO A 198 29.37 45.42 -52.52
CA PRO A 198 30.40 45.57 -53.55
C PRO A 198 31.20 46.86 -53.34
N ALA A 199 32.52 46.76 -53.48
CA ALA A 199 33.44 47.88 -53.65
C ALA A 199 34.00 47.90 -55.07
#